data_AF-A0AAD8BE65-F1
#
_entry.id   AF-A0AAD8BE65-F1
#
_cell.length_a   1.000
_cell.length_b   1.000
_cell.length_c   1.000
_cell.angle_alpha   90.00
_cell.angle_beta   90.00
_cell.angle_gamma   90.00
#
_symmetry.space_group_name_H-M   'P 1'
#
loop_
_entity.id
_entity.type
_entity.pdbx_description
1 polymer ?
#
loop_
_entity_poly.entity_id
_entity_poly.type
_entity_poly.pdbx_seq_one_letter_code
_entity_poly.pdbx_strand_id
1 'polypeptide(L)'
;MRFNKVPEIFVPNWLSNHLFDRFNNHQWRTQQQHQPVIAQGVDSVVALENEAVDVAGDGKIKSLEEIYLFSLPIKECEIIDFFLVPGTLKDEVLKIMPVQKQTRAGQRTRFKAFVAVGDYNGHVGLGVKCSKEVATAIRGAIILAKLSVIPVRRGYWGNKIGKPHTVPCKVTGKCGSVLVRLIPAPRGTGIVSAPVPKKLLTMAGIEDCYTSASGATSTLGNFAKATYSAIAKTYSYLTPDLWKETVFTKAPYQEFTDYLMKNHSRTAVQRQEQKVY
;
A
#
# COMPACT_ATOMS: atom_id res chain seq x y z
N MET A 1 54.64 5.47 -27.88
CA MET A 1 53.84 6.64 -28.27
C MET A 1 52.36 6.24 -28.27
N ARG A 2 51.55 6.96 -27.48
CA ARG A 2 50.08 7.12 -27.49
C ARG A 2 49.20 5.95 -27.99
N PHE A 3 48.52 5.27 -27.06
CA PHE A 3 47.18 4.73 -27.32
C PHE A 3 46.16 5.58 -26.56
N ASN A 4 45.20 6.13 -27.31
CA ASN A 4 44.19 7.07 -26.83
C ASN A 4 43.19 6.40 -25.89
N LYS A 5 42.94 7.06 -24.76
CA LYS A 5 41.92 6.76 -23.76
C LYS A 5 40.58 7.33 -24.27
N VAL A 6 39.56 6.49 -24.43
CA VAL A 6 38.19 6.95 -24.71
C VAL A 6 37.66 7.65 -23.45
N PRO A 7 37.08 8.86 -23.52
CA PRO A 7 36.53 9.53 -22.35
C PRO A 7 35.18 8.93 -21.96
N GLU A 8 35.05 8.48 -20.70
CA GLU A 8 33.76 8.16 -20.09
C GLU A 8 32.92 9.43 -19.96
N ILE A 9 31.73 9.43 -20.56
CA ILE A 9 30.75 10.50 -20.43
C ILE A 9 30.10 10.37 -19.05
N PHE A 10 30.42 11.31 -18.17
CA PHE A 10 29.83 11.45 -16.85
C PHE A 10 28.40 11.99 -16.98
N VAL A 11 27.39 11.13 -16.80
CA VAL A 11 25.97 11.56 -16.78
C VAL A 11 25.56 11.85 -15.32
N PRO A 12 25.19 13.09 -14.95
CA PRO A 12 24.78 13.43 -13.60
C PRO A 12 23.46 12.73 -13.21
N ASN A 13 23.45 12.16 -12.00
CA ASN A 13 22.37 11.34 -11.43
C ASN A 13 21.07 12.10 -11.10
N TRP A 14 20.90 13.33 -11.60
CA TRP A 14 19.71 14.17 -11.42
C TRP A 14 18.70 14.06 -12.57
N LEU A 15 19.10 13.49 -13.71
CA LEU A 15 18.21 13.27 -14.86
C LEU A 15 17.33 12.01 -14.72
N SER A 16 17.74 11.00 -13.94
CA SER A 16 16.99 9.74 -13.81
C SER A 16 15.73 9.87 -12.93
N ASN A 17 15.74 10.73 -11.91
CA ASN A 17 14.58 10.89 -11.02
C ASN A 17 13.52 11.83 -11.62
N HIS A 18 13.91 12.75 -12.50
CA HIS A 18 12.97 13.66 -13.15
C HIS A 18 12.21 13.02 -14.32
N LEU A 19 12.71 11.91 -14.86
CA LEU A 19 12.06 11.12 -15.91
C LEU A 19 10.99 10.17 -15.34
N PHE A 20 11.15 9.66 -14.11
CA PHE A 20 10.16 8.79 -13.47
C PHE A 20 8.91 9.56 -13.01
N ASP A 21 9.08 10.77 -12.44
CA ASP A 21 7.95 11.64 -12.06
C ASP A 21 7.23 12.26 -13.26
N ARG A 22 7.92 12.44 -14.40
CA ARG A 22 7.25 12.86 -15.65
C ARG A 22 6.49 11.71 -16.32
N PHE A 23 6.97 10.47 -16.27
CA PHE A 23 6.29 9.35 -16.93
C PHE A 23 4.90 9.07 -16.33
N ASN A 24 4.77 9.12 -15.00
CA ASN A 24 3.48 8.90 -14.32
C ASN A 24 2.48 10.05 -14.54
N ASN A 25 2.95 11.30 -14.62
CA ASN A 25 2.07 12.44 -14.86
C ASN A 25 1.72 12.63 -16.35
N HIS A 26 2.59 12.24 -17.29
CA HIS A 26 2.31 12.42 -18.73
C HIS A 26 1.39 11.36 -19.31
N GLN A 27 1.50 10.09 -18.87
CA GLN A 27 0.58 9.01 -19.27
C GLN A 27 -0.86 9.32 -18.83
N TRP A 28 -1.03 9.85 -17.61
CA TRP A 28 -2.33 10.31 -17.10
C TRP A 28 -2.92 11.47 -17.91
N ARG A 29 -2.08 12.37 -18.45
CA ARG A 29 -2.54 13.54 -19.22
C ARG A 29 -2.84 13.24 -20.69
N THR A 30 -2.13 12.27 -21.29
CA THR A 30 -2.31 11.91 -22.70
C THR A 30 -3.50 10.96 -22.92
N GLN A 31 -3.87 10.14 -21.92
CA GLN A 31 -5.09 9.33 -21.99
C GLN A 31 -6.40 10.15 -21.92
N GLN A 32 -6.35 11.40 -21.42
CA GLN A 32 -7.53 12.28 -21.41
C GLN A 32 -7.76 13.03 -22.72
N GLN A 33 -6.80 13.06 -23.65
CA GLN A 33 -6.89 13.89 -24.86
C GLN A 33 -7.63 13.24 -26.04
N HIS A 34 -8.03 11.97 -25.95
CA HIS A 34 -8.72 11.25 -27.05
C HIS A 34 -10.12 10.74 -26.70
N GLN A 35 -10.81 11.34 -25.74
CA GLN A 35 -12.25 11.12 -25.58
C GLN A 35 -13.04 12.36 -26.04
N PRO A 36 -14.10 12.18 -26.86
CA PRO A 36 -14.95 13.29 -27.25
C PRO A 36 -15.60 13.91 -26.01
N VAL A 37 -15.51 15.24 -25.92
CA VAL A 37 -16.06 16.05 -24.83
C VAL A 37 -17.58 15.93 -24.83
N ILE A 38 -18.11 15.11 -23.93
CA ILE A 38 -19.50 15.22 -23.50
C ILE A 38 -19.47 15.98 -22.18
N ALA A 39 -19.86 17.25 -22.25
CA ALA A 39 -20.06 18.10 -21.09
C ALA A 39 -21.22 17.57 -20.25
N GLN A 40 -20.93 16.74 -19.25
CA GLN A 40 -21.83 16.46 -18.13
C GLN A 40 -21.03 16.38 -16.83
N GLY A 41 -21.23 17.41 -16.01
CA GLY A 41 -21.46 17.28 -14.57
C GLY A 41 -20.37 16.68 -13.71
N VAL A 42 -19.99 17.45 -12.69
CA VAL A 42 -19.16 17.07 -11.53
C VAL A 42 -19.70 15.83 -10.78
N ASP A 43 -20.88 15.33 -11.16
CA ASP A 43 -21.58 14.16 -10.63
C ASP A 43 -21.05 12.80 -11.12
N SER A 44 -20.37 12.76 -12.27
CA SER A 44 -19.85 11.49 -12.84
C SER A 44 -18.67 10.89 -12.07
N VAL A 45 -17.91 11.73 -11.35
CA VAL A 45 -16.73 11.28 -10.59
C VAL A 45 -17.13 10.70 -9.23
N VAL A 46 -18.25 11.14 -8.64
CA VAL A 46 -18.77 10.64 -7.35
C VAL A 46 -19.47 9.28 -7.50
N ALA A 47 -19.98 8.96 -8.69
CA ALA A 47 -20.65 7.69 -8.99
C ALA A 47 -19.68 6.50 -8.95
N LEU A 48 -18.50 6.61 -9.56
CA LEU A 48 -17.50 5.52 -9.59
C LEU A 48 -16.91 5.18 -8.20
N GLU A 49 -17.05 6.07 -7.21
CA GLU A 49 -16.39 5.94 -5.90
C GLU A 49 -17.15 5.03 -4.93
N ASN A 50 -18.47 4.93 -5.07
CA ASN A 50 -19.34 4.16 -4.18
C ASN A 50 -19.68 2.77 -4.76
N GLU A 51 -19.42 2.55 -6.04
CA GLU A 51 -19.71 1.28 -6.74
C GLU A 51 -18.93 0.09 -6.19
N ALA A 52 -17.68 0.28 -5.74
CA ALA A 52 -16.87 -0.80 -5.17
C ALA A 52 -17.49 -1.38 -3.89
N VAL A 53 -18.16 -0.53 -3.12
CA VAL A 53 -18.74 -0.85 -1.81
C VAL A 53 -20.00 -1.67 -2.00
N ASP A 54 -20.87 -1.23 -2.91
CA ASP A 54 -22.12 -1.92 -3.20
C ASP A 54 -21.82 -3.31 -3.81
N VAL A 55 -20.84 -3.40 -4.73
CA VAL A 55 -20.42 -4.68 -5.33
C VAL A 55 -19.73 -5.60 -4.32
N ALA A 56 -18.92 -5.07 -3.40
CA ALA A 56 -18.27 -5.85 -2.36
C ALA A 56 -19.26 -6.32 -1.29
N GLY A 57 -20.13 -5.44 -0.80
CA GLY A 57 -21.11 -5.72 0.25
C GLY A 57 -22.20 -6.72 -0.19
N ASP A 58 -22.55 -6.73 -1.47
CA ASP A 58 -23.53 -7.66 -2.03
C ASP A 58 -22.93 -9.02 -2.47
N GLY A 59 -21.67 -9.29 -2.08
CA GLY A 59 -21.00 -10.58 -2.31
C GLY A 59 -20.68 -10.88 -3.77
N LYS A 60 -20.62 -9.86 -4.64
CA LYS A 60 -20.27 -10.02 -6.06
C LYS A 60 -18.77 -10.17 -6.27
N ILE A 61 -17.98 -9.42 -5.51
CA ILE A 61 -16.53 -9.65 -5.37
C ILE A 61 -16.34 -10.73 -4.31
N LYS A 62 -15.63 -11.79 -4.66
CA LYS A 62 -15.47 -12.95 -3.75
C LYS A 62 -14.28 -12.80 -2.81
N SER A 63 -13.27 -12.03 -3.22
CA SER A 63 -11.97 -12.02 -2.56
C SER A 63 -11.28 -10.66 -2.69
N LEU A 64 -10.44 -10.32 -1.70
CA LEU A 64 -9.66 -9.07 -1.71
C LEU A 64 -8.62 -9.07 -2.84
N GLU A 65 -8.20 -10.25 -3.28
CA GLU A 65 -7.26 -10.45 -4.37
C GLU A 65 -7.79 -9.97 -5.72
N GLU A 66 -9.11 -10.02 -5.96
CA GLU A 66 -9.73 -9.46 -7.17
C GLU A 66 -9.55 -7.93 -7.21
N ILE A 67 -9.69 -7.25 -6.06
CA ILE A 67 -9.47 -5.80 -5.96
C ILE A 67 -8.01 -5.46 -6.28
N TYR A 68 -7.06 -6.27 -5.78
CA TYR A 68 -5.64 -6.09 -6.07
C TYR A 68 -5.28 -6.36 -7.53
N LEU A 69 -5.90 -7.36 -8.16
CA LEU A 69 -5.64 -7.72 -9.56
C LEU A 69 -5.94 -6.53 -10.50
N PHE A 70 -7.06 -5.84 -10.27
CA PHE A 70 -7.46 -4.68 -11.06
C PHE A 70 -6.92 -3.34 -10.52
N SER A 71 -6.13 -3.37 -9.44
CA SER A 71 -5.55 -2.18 -8.80
C SER A 71 -6.59 -1.12 -8.44
N LEU A 72 -7.76 -1.57 -7.95
CA LEU A 72 -8.84 -0.65 -7.61
C LEU A 72 -8.55 0.07 -6.28
N PRO A 73 -8.81 1.38 -6.18
CA PRO A 73 -8.54 2.13 -4.97
C PRO A 73 -9.60 1.84 -3.89
N ILE A 74 -9.15 1.36 -2.73
CA ILE A 74 -10.02 1.15 -1.55
C ILE A 74 -10.14 2.47 -0.78
N LYS A 75 -11.36 3.03 -0.71
CA LYS A 75 -11.66 4.29 -0.02
C LYS A 75 -12.43 4.12 1.29
N GLU A 76 -13.04 2.96 1.50
CA GLU A 76 -13.80 2.61 2.69
C GLU A 76 -13.10 1.48 3.46
N CYS A 77 -12.97 1.62 4.78
CA CYS A 77 -12.25 0.63 5.59
C CYS A 77 -13.11 -0.62 5.84
N GLU A 78 -14.42 -0.47 5.76
CA GLU A 78 -15.43 -1.50 5.91
C GLU A 78 -15.26 -2.62 4.87
N ILE A 79 -14.80 -2.30 3.66
CA ILE A 79 -14.49 -3.28 2.60
C ILE A 79 -13.47 -4.31 3.11
N ILE A 80 -12.45 -3.85 3.83
CA ILE A 80 -11.36 -4.71 4.31
C ILE A 80 -11.81 -5.52 5.51
N ASP A 81 -12.66 -4.95 6.36
CA ASP A 81 -13.28 -5.67 7.48
C ASP A 81 -14.28 -6.73 7.00
N PHE A 82 -14.90 -6.54 5.83
CA PHE A 82 -15.77 -7.53 5.20
C PHE A 82 -14.98 -8.71 4.63
N PHE A 83 -13.91 -8.46 3.87
CA PHE A 83 -13.11 -9.53 3.25
C PHE A 83 -12.19 -10.27 4.21
N LEU A 84 -11.62 -9.56 5.20
CA LEU A 84 -10.77 -10.18 6.21
C LEU A 84 -11.64 -10.56 7.41
N VAL A 85 -11.82 -11.88 7.61
CA VAL A 85 -12.69 -12.45 8.65
C VAL A 85 -12.54 -11.69 9.99
N PRO A 86 -13.64 -11.32 10.65
CA PRO A 86 -13.61 -10.60 11.92
C PRO A 86 -12.69 -11.29 12.94
N GLY A 87 -11.63 -10.60 13.36
CA GLY A 87 -10.66 -11.10 14.35
C GLY A 87 -9.35 -11.65 13.79
N THR A 88 -9.22 -11.82 12.48
CA THR A 88 -7.93 -12.18 11.85
C THR A 88 -6.98 -10.99 11.79
N LEU A 89 -7.53 -9.82 11.52
CA LEU A 89 -6.79 -8.57 11.40
C LEU A 89 -6.41 -8.04 12.79
N LYS A 90 -5.11 -8.07 13.12
CA LYS A 90 -4.60 -7.48 14.37
C LYS A 90 -3.95 -6.15 14.09
N ASP A 91 -4.23 -5.17 14.93
CA ASP A 91 -3.56 -3.87 14.95
C ASP A 91 -2.48 -3.82 16.04
N GLU A 92 -1.39 -3.12 15.75
CA GLU A 92 -0.34 -2.85 16.72
C GLU A 92 0.15 -1.41 16.58
N VAL A 93 0.14 -0.70 17.70
CA VAL A 93 0.65 0.66 17.78
C VAL A 93 2.18 0.61 17.87
N LEU A 94 2.86 1.13 16.84
CA LEU A 94 4.32 1.13 16.77
C LEU A 94 4.93 2.22 17.66
N LYS A 95 4.42 3.45 17.54
CA LYS A 95 4.89 4.61 18.30
C LYS A 95 3.86 5.72 18.29
N ILE A 96 3.74 6.40 19.43
CA ILE A 96 3.04 7.67 19.58
C ILE A 96 4.10 8.75 19.75
N MET A 97 4.06 9.81 18.95
CA MET A 97 4.96 10.95 19.08
C MET A 97 4.17 12.24 19.30
N PRO A 98 4.48 13.05 20.33
CA PRO A 98 3.96 14.40 20.41
C PRO A 98 4.67 15.28 19.37
N VAL A 99 3.89 16.04 18.61
CA VAL A 99 4.37 17.04 17.67
C VAL A 99 3.78 18.40 18.05
N GLN A 100 4.59 19.45 18.02
CA GLN A 100 4.20 20.76 18.53
C GLN A 100 4.38 21.83 17.45
N LYS A 101 3.48 22.82 17.45
CA LYS A 101 3.59 24.03 16.61
C LYS A 101 3.56 25.26 17.51
N GLN A 102 4.51 26.18 17.33
CA GLN A 102 4.48 27.47 18.00
C GLN A 102 3.28 28.30 17.54
N THR A 103 2.61 28.94 18.49
CA THR A 103 1.58 29.96 18.25
C THR A 103 1.88 31.21 19.06
N ARG A 104 1.15 32.30 18.82
CA ARG A 104 1.29 33.54 19.59
C ARG A 104 0.97 33.33 21.09
N ALA A 105 0.10 32.37 21.41
CA ALA A 105 -0.31 32.02 22.77
C ALA A 105 0.45 30.79 23.33
N GLY A 106 1.67 30.53 22.85
CA GLY A 106 2.49 29.38 23.27
C GLY A 106 2.42 28.17 22.35
N GLN A 107 2.80 27.00 22.87
CA GLN A 107 2.92 25.76 22.08
C GLN A 107 1.57 25.05 21.94
N ARG A 108 1.22 24.67 20.71
CA ARG A 108 0.06 23.81 20.42
C ARG A 108 0.53 22.40 20.10
N THR A 109 0.24 21.46 20.99
CA THR A 109 0.64 20.06 20.85
C THR A 109 -0.44 19.23 20.14
N ARG A 110 0.00 18.20 19.42
CA ARG A 110 -0.83 17.13 18.84
C ARG A 110 -0.10 15.81 18.96
N PHE A 111 -0.81 14.71 18.87
CA PHE A 111 -0.23 13.37 18.91
C PHE A 111 -0.30 12.71 17.55
N LYS A 112 0.84 12.23 17.07
CA LYS A 112 0.95 11.45 15.84
C LYS A 112 1.14 9.98 16.20
N ALA A 113 0.20 9.15 15.79
CA ALA A 113 0.22 7.71 15.98
C ALA A 113 0.67 7.00 14.70
N PHE A 114 1.52 5.99 14.85
CA PHE A 114 1.90 5.05 13.80
C PHE A 114 1.33 3.69 14.19
N VAL A 115 0.51 3.12 13.32
CA VAL A 115 -0.17 1.85 13.56
C VAL A 115 0.10 0.93 12.38
N ALA A 116 0.48 -0.30 12.67
CA ALA A 116 0.55 -1.38 11.71
C ALA A 116 -0.67 -2.28 11.87
N VAL A 117 -1.16 -2.82 10.77
CA VAL A 117 -2.31 -3.73 10.74
C VAL A 117 -1.94 -4.91 9.86
N GLY A 118 -2.26 -6.14 10.25
CA GLY A 118 -2.02 -7.32 9.41
C GLY A 118 -2.65 -8.60 9.93
N ASP A 119 -2.74 -9.59 9.05
CA ASP A 119 -3.44 -10.86 9.27
C ASP A 119 -2.48 -12.05 9.49
N TYR A 120 -1.17 -11.80 9.54
CA TYR A 120 -0.11 -12.82 9.59
C TYR A 120 -0.12 -13.79 8.40
N ASN A 121 -0.89 -13.50 7.35
CA ASN A 121 -1.10 -14.38 6.21
C ASN A 121 -0.90 -13.70 4.86
N GLY A 122 -0.13 -12.63 4.82
CA GLY A 122 0.24 -11.97 3.57
C GLY A 122 -0.48 -10.65 3.32
N HIS A 123 -1.13 -10.06 4.33
CA HIS A 123 -1.68 -8.71 4.24
C HIS A 123 -1.07 -7.82 5.33
N VAL A 124 -0.58 -6.65 4.93
CA VAL A 124 -0.06 -5.66 5.88
C VAL A 124 -0.42 -4.24 5.46
N GLY A 125 -0.82 -3.42 6.42
CA GLY A 125 -1.12 -2.00 6.27
C GLY A 125 -0.33 -1.14 7.25
N LEU A 126 -0.05 0.10 6.88
CA LEU A 126 0.65 1.07 7.73
C LEU A 126 -0.09 2.40 7.72
N GLY A 127 -0.69 2.75 8.87
CA GLY A 127 -1.43 3.98 9.07
C GLY A 127 -0.66 5.00 9.87
N VAL A 128 -0.79 6.27 9.48
CA VAL A 128 -0.23 7.40 10.21
C VAL A 128 -1.25 8.50 10.32
N LYS A 129 -1.69 8.83 11.54
CA LYS A 129 -2.64 9.91 11.79
C LYS A 129 -2.11 10.83 12.89
N CYS A 130 -2.45 12.12 12.78
CA CYS A 130 -2.18 13.11 13.81
C CYS A 130 -3.49 13.76 14.25
N SER A 131 -3.77 13.73 15.55
CA SER A 131 -4.98 14.29 16.17
C SER A 131 -4.64 15.04 17.45
N LYS A 132 -5.61 15.77 18.01
CA LYS A 132 -5.42 16.48 19.30
C LYS A 132 -5.30 15.53 20.47
N GLU A 133 -6.06 14.43 20.43
CA GLU A 133 -6.08 13.40 21.47
C GLU A 133 -5.43 12.12 20.98
N VAL A 134 -4.86 11.34 21.91
CA VAL A 134 -4.18 10.08 21.59
C VAL A 134 -5.16 9.03 21.08
N ALA A 135 -6.30 8.85 21.74
CA ALA A 135 -7.29 7.84 21.36
C ALA A 135 -7.84 8.08 19.94
N THR A 136 -8.14 9.33 19.58
CA THR A 136 -8.61 9.69 18.24
C THR A 136 -7.50 9.56 17.19
N ALA A 137 -6.23 9.80 17.54
CA ALA A 137 -5.10 9.55 16.65
C ALA A 137 -4.94 8.06 16.36
N ILE A 138 -5.06 7.18 17.37
CA ILE A 138 -4.95 5.73 17.19
C ILE A 138 -6.09 5.20 16.34
N ARG A 139 -7.35 5.52 16.67
CA ARG A 139 -8.52 5.10 15.88
C ARG A 139 -8.42 5.53 14.42
N GLY A 140 -8.06 6.79 14.18
CA GLY A 140 -7.87 7.31 12.82
C GLY A 140 -6.67 6.68 12.10
N ALA A 141 -5.62 6.28 12.82
CA ALA A 141 -4.48 5.57 12.24
C ALA A 141 -4.84 4.12 11.87
N ILE A 142 -5.68 3.43 12.66
CA ILE A 142 -6.19 2.10 12.33
C ILE A 142 -6.99 2.15 11.03
N ILE A 143 -7.91 3.12 10.88
CA ILE A 143 -8.70 3.29 9.65
C ILE A 143 -7.79 3.51 8.44
N LEU A 144 -6.80 4.41 8.55
CA LEU A 144 -5.83 4.64 7.47
C LEU A 144 -4.94 3.42 7.18
N ALA A 145 -4.59 2.64 8.21
CA ALA A 145 -3.81 1.41 8.04
C ALA A 145 -4.62 0.37 7.26
N LYS A 146 -5.92 0.22 7.57
CA LYS A 146 -6.83 -0.63 6.79
C LYS A 146 -6.87 -0.17 5.34
N LEU A 147 -7.18 1.09 5.05
CA LEU A 147 -7.22 1.61 3.68
C LEU A 147 -5.91 1.42 2.88
N SER A 148 -4.79 1.25 3.57
CA SER A 148 -3.48 1.00 2.97
C SER A 148 -3.01 -0.44 3.16
N VAL A 149 -3.89 -1.44 3.19
CA VAL A 149 -3.43 -2.84 3.21
C VAL A 149 -2.93 -3.24 1.83
N ILE A 150 -1.71 -3.79 1.79
CA ILE A 150 -1.03 -4.27 0.60
C ILE A 150 -0.82 -5.80 0.71
N PRO A 151 -0.95 -6.54 -0.40
CA PRO A 151 -0.62 -7.96 -0.43
C PRO A 151 0.90 -8.16 -0.37
N VAL A 152 1.33 -9.21 0.32
CA VAL A 152 2.75 -9.55 0.52
C VAL A 152 3.07 -10.87 -0.16
N ARG A 153 3.98 -10.81 -1.14
CA ARG A 153 4.41 -12.02 -1.84
C ARG A 153 5.44 -12.75 -1.00
N ARG A 154 5.10 -13.97 -0.59
CA ARG A 154 6.01 -14.90 0.08
C ARG A 154 6.62 -15.87 -0.93
N GLY A 155 7.79 -16.40 -0.62
CA GLY A 155 8.57 -17.29 -1.45
C GLY A 155 9.44 -18.25 -0.64
N TYR A 156 10.45 -18.80 -1.31
CA TYR A 156 11.36 -19.81 -0.79
C TYR A 156 12.80 -19.32 -0.93
N TRP A 157 13.69 -19.74 -0.02
CA TRP A 157 15.11 -19.43 -0.11
C TRP A 157 15.85 -20.31 -1.13
N GLY A 158 15.41 -21.56 -1.30
CA GLY A 158 16.00 -22.54 -2.20
C GLY A 158 14.94 -23.54 -2.68
N ASN A 159 14.96 -24.77 -2.17
CA ASN A 159 13.98 -25.79 -2.55
C ASN A 159 12.54 -25.37 -2.17
N LYS A 160 11.62 -25.53 -3.13
CA LYS A 160 10.18 -25.23 -2.99
C LYS A 160 9.45 -26.34 -2.24
N ILE A 161 9.80 -26.56 -0.97
CA ILE A 161 9.19 -27.57 -0.10
C ILE A 161 8.25 -26.89 0.88
N GLY A 162 7.06 -27.45 1.13
CA GLY A 162 6.12 -26.91 2.13
C GLY A 162 5.53 -25.55 1.76
N LYS A 163 5.16 -24.74 2.78
CA LYS A 163 4.59 -23.40 2.58
C LYS A 163 5.68 -22.35 2.30
N PRO A 164 5.39 -21.26 1.57
CA PRO A 164 6.30 -20.12 1.46
C PRO A 164 6.57 -19.49 2.82
N HIS A 165 7.83 -19.19 3.13
CA HIS A 165 8.25 -18.74 4.48
C HIS A 165 9.09 -17.44 4.47
N THR A 166 9.72 -17.11 3.34
CA THR A 166 10.62 -15.95 3.22
C THR A 166 10.21 -15.03 2.06
N VAL A 167 10.94 -13.95 1.82
CA VAL A 167 10.72 -13.07 0.65
C VAL A 167 11.22 -13.75 -0.64
N PRO A 168 10.56 -13.54 -1.80
CA PRO A 168 10.91 -14.24 -3.05
C PRO A 168 12.25 -13.77 -3.65
N CYS A 169 12.63 -12.53 -3.41
CA CYS A 169 13.86 -11.93 -3.95
C CYS A 169 14.37 -10.84 -3.00
N LYS A 170 15.58 -10.34 -3.26
CA LYS A 170 16.15 -9.24 -2.49
C LYS A 170 15.48 -7.94 -2.90
N VAL A 171 14.63 -7.38 -2.02
CA VAL A 171 13.90 -6.14 -2.28
C VAL A 171 14.41 -5.00 -1.42
N THR A 172 14.39 -3.78 -1.97
CA THR A 172 14.82 -2.56 -1.27
C THR A 172 13.72 -1.51 -1.25
N GLY A 173 13.38 -1.05 -0.05
CA GLY A 173 12.46 0.06 0.18
C GLY A 173 13.21 1.28 0.69
N LYS A 174 12.73 2.48 0.32
CA LYS A 174 13.37 3.75 0.70
C LYS A 174 12.31 4.73 1.18
N CYS A 175 12.62 5.46 2.25
CA CYS A 175 11.82 6.61 2.69
C CYS A 175 12.77 7.66 3.31
N GLY A 176 12.83 8.85 2.69
CA GLY A 176 13.83 9.86 3.05
C GLY A 176 15.26 9.33 2.84
N SER A 177 16.10 9.43 3.87
CA SER A 177 17.46 8.87 3.87
C SER A 177 17.52 7.40 4.27
N VAL A 178 16.42 6.81 4.75
CA VAL A 178 16.41 5.44 5.26
C VAL A 178 16.17 4.45 4.12
N LEU A 179 17.04 3.44 4.02
CA LEU A 179 16.93 2.33 3.08
C LEU A 179 16.84 1.03 3.87
N VAL A 180 15.84 0.22 3.57
CA VAL A 180 15.66 -1.12 4.16
C VAL A 180 15.70 -2.16 3.06
N ARG A 181 16.60 -3.13 3.19
CA ARG A 181 16.76 -4.26 2.29
C ARG A 181 16.27 -5.53 2.98
N LEU A 182 15.34 -6.22 2.34
CA LEU A 182 14.90 -7.55 2.74
C LEU A 182 15.66 -8.57 1.90
N ILE A 183 16.20 -9.60 2.55
CA ILE A 183 17.01 -10.64 1.93
C ILE A 183 16.39 -11.99 2.32
N PRO A 184 16.13 -12.88 1.35
CA PRO A 184 15.62 -14.21 1.64
C PRO A 184 16.53 -14.96 2.62
N ALA A 185 15.95 -15.71 3.56
CA ALA A 185 16.67 -16.47 4.58
C ALA A 185 16.21 -17.94 4.62
N PRO A 186 17.08 -18.89 5.00
CA PRO A 186 16.70 -20.30 5.14
C PRO A 186 15.70 -20.50 6.29
N ARG A 187 15.01 -21.65 6.28
CA ARG A 187 14.00 -21.97 7.30
C ARG A 187 14.58 -22.02 8.71
N GLY A 188 13.84 -21.48 9.67
CA GLY A 188 14.21 -21.49 11.09
C GLY A 188 15.21 -20.39 11.47
N THR A 189 15.52 -19.47 10.56
CA THR A 189 16.34 -18.29 10.86
C THR A 189 15.55 -17.30 11.73
N GLY A 190 14.24 -17.24 11.53
CA GLY A 190 13.39 -16.17 12.05
C GLY A 190 13.67 -14.83 11.36
N ILE A 191 13.05 -13.78 11.91
CA ILE A 191 13.21 -12.41 11.43
C ILE A 191 14.39 -11.74 12.15
N VAL A 192 15.50 -11.60 11.44
CA VAL A 192 16.69 -10.90 11.92
C VAL A 192 16.58 -9.43 11.54
N SER A 193 15.95 -8.65 12.42
CA SER A 193 15.74 -7.22 12.22
C SER A 193 15.62 -6.44 13.52
N ALA A 194 15.71 -5.10 13.41
CA ALA A 194 15.31 -4.19 14.46
C ALA A 194 13.82 -4.40 14.85
N PRO A 195 13.39 -4.00 16.06
CA PRO A 195 12.05 -4.32 16.58
C PRO A 195 10.90 -3.76 15.73
N VAL A 196 11.07 -2.58 15.11
CA VAL A 196 10.03 -1.96 14.28
C VAL A 196 9.74 -2.74 13.00
N PRO A 197 10.73 -3.01 12.11
CA PRO A 197 10.50 -3.86 10.94
C PRO A 197 10.16 -5.29 11.32
N LYS A 198 10.60 -5.78 12.49
CA LYS A 198 10.27 -7.13 12.96
C LYS A 198 8.76 -7.29 13.06
N LYS A 199 8.09 -6.36 13.76
CA LYS A 199 6.63 -6.33 13.90
C LYS A 199 5.92 -6.30 12.54
N LEU A 200 6.37 -5.42 11.64
CA LEU A 200 5.79 -5.33 10.28
C LEU A 200 5.95 -6.62 9.47
N LEU A 201 7.12 -7.26 9.52
CA LEU A 201 7.39 -8.50 8.80
C LEU A 201 6.62 -9.70 9.39
N THR A 202 6.47 -9.74 10.72
CA THR A 202 5.64 -10.75 11.40
C THR A 202 4.17 -10.58 11.00
N MET A 203 3.64 -9.36 11.02
CA MET A 203 2.26 -9.07 10.58
C MET A 203 2.02 -9.39 9.11
N ALA A 204 3.04 -9.20 8.27
CA ALA A 204 3.02 -9.60 6.87
C ALA A 204 3.03 -11.14 6.66
N GLY A 205 3.22 -11.93 7.71
CA GLY A 205 3.28 -13.39 7.62
C GLY A 205 4.60 -13.94 7.07
N ILE A 206 5.68 -13.16 7.14
CA ILE A 206 7.03 -13.60 6.78
C ILE A 206 7.67 -14.22 8.03
N GLU A 207 8.09 -15.47 7.95
CA GLU A 207 8.68 -16.22 9.07
C GLU A 207 10.19 -15.97 9.15
N ASP A 208 10.88 -16.06 8.01
CA ASP A 208 12.33 -15.95 7.92
C ASP A 208 12.75 -14.82 7.00
N CYS A 209 13.58 -13.89 7.49
CA CYS A 209 14.12 -12.82 6.66
C CYS A 209 15.36 -12.19 7.29
N TYR A 210 16.40 -12.00 6.48
CA TYR A 210 17.51 -11.13 6.85
C TYR A 210 17.18 -9.70 6.44
N THR A 211 17.44 -8.76 7.33
CA THR A 211 17.25 -7.34 7.03
C THR A 211 18.57 -6.58 7.13
N SER A 212 18.75 -5.62 6.25
CA SER A 212 19.84 -4.66 6.32
C SER A 212 19.24 -3.27 6.20
N ALA A 213 19.53 -2.39 7.16
CA ALA A 213 19.07 -1.01 7.16
C ALA A 213 20.26 -0.06 7.07
N SER A 214 20.11 1.01 6.29
CA SER A 214 21.12 2.08 6.16
C SER A 214 20.44 3.45 6.20
N GLY A 215 21.19 4.48 6.58
CA GLY A 215 20.70 5.84 6.79
C GLY A 215 20.22 6.10 8.23
N ALA A 216 19.41 7.15 8.41
CA ALA A 216 18.97 7.62 9.73
C ALA A 216 17.80 6.79 10.31
N THR A 217 18.08 5.54 10.69
CA THR A 217 17.08 4.56 11.20
C THR A 217 16.46 4.94 12.55
N SER A 218 17.02 5.92 13.27
CA SER A 218 16.46 6.48 14.51
C SER A 218 15.07 7.10 14.30
N THR A 219 14.77 7.58 13.09
CA THR A 219 13.46 8.15 12.75
C THR A 219 12.46 7.03 12.42
N LEU A 220 11.78 6.53 13.44
CA LEU A 220 10.85 5.39 13.33
C LEU A 220 9.84 5.52 12.18
N GLY A 221 9.28 6.71 11.96
CA GLY A 221 8.28 6.91 10.92
C GLY A 221 8.80 6.65 9.51
N ASN A 222 10.04 7.06 9.21
CA ASN A 222 10.66 6.80 7.91
C ASN A 222 11.10 5.35 7.81
N PHE A 223 11.59 4.77 8.91
CA PHE A 223 12.03 3.39 8.96
C PHE A 223 10.89 2.39 8.72
N ALA A 224 9.73 2.61 9.36
CA ALA A 224 8.52 1.82 9.14
C ALA A 224 8.03 1.95 7.69
N LYS A 225 7.96 3.17 7.15
CA LYS A 225 7.56 3.43 5.75
C LYS A 225 8.52 2.80 4.73
N ALA A 226 9.82 2.85 4.98
CA ALA A 226 10.83 2.22 4.12
C ALA A 226 10.66 0.70 4.11
N THR A 227 10.40 0.09 5.26
CA THR A 227 10.13 -1.35 5.38
C THR A 227 8.85 -1.73 4.64
N TYR A 228 7.77 -0.99 4.88
CA TYR A 228 6.49 -1.17 4.19
C TYR A 228 6.62 -1.03 2.66
N SER A 229 7.40 -0.06 2.18
CA SER A 229 7.73 0.08 0.75
C SER A 229 8.53 -1.11 0.21
N ALA A 230 9.44 -1.69 0.99
CA ALA A 230 10.17 -2.89 0.58
C ALA A 230 9.22 -4.09 0.42
N ILE A 231 8.28 -4.26 1.35
CA ILE A 231 7.26 -5.30 1.31
C ILE A 231 6.36 -5.13 0.08
N ALA A 232 5.87 -3.91 -0.19
CA ALA A 232 5.02 -3.64 -1.35
C ALA A 232 5.68 -4.01 -2.69
N LYS A 233 6.99 -3.79 -2.80
CA LYS A 233 7.77 -4.13 -4.01
C LYS A 233 7.94 -5.64 -4.25
N THR A 234 7.56 -6.49 -3.30
CA THR A 234 7.64 -7.95 -3.49
C THR A 234 6.75 -8.45 -4.62
N TYR A 235 5.56 -7.87 -4.79
CA TYR A 235 4.68 -8.16 -5.94
C TYR A 235 5.11 -7.42 -7.21
N SER A 236 5.72 -6.24 -7.08
CA SER A 236 6.24 -5.49 -8.24
C SER A 236 7.45 -6.17 -8.91
N TYR A 237 8.09 -7.14 -8.25
CA TYR A 237 9.25 -7.82 -8.79
C TYR A 237 8.84 -8.95 -9.75
N LEU A 238 9.19 -8.80 -11.02
CA LEU A 238 8.95 -9.82 -12.04
C LEU A 238 9.96 -10.96 -11.87
N THR A 239 9.44 -12.17 -11.65
CA THR A 239 10.22 -13.41 -11.54
C THR A 239 9.92 -14.31 -12.73
N PRO A 240 10.82 -15.23 -13.11
CA PRO A 240 10.56 -16.17 -14.21
C PRO A 240 9.28 -16.99 -14.05
N ASP A 241 8.87 -17.28 -12.80
CA ASP A 241 7.60 -17.94 -12.48
C ASP A 241 6.36 -17.17 -13.00
N LEU A 242 6.48 -15.87 -13.25
CA LEU A 242 5.42 -14.97 -13.74
C LEU A 242 5.59 -14.56 -15.22
N TRP A 243 6.49 -15.17 -15.98
CA TRP A 243 6.67 -14.83 -17.41
C TRP A 243 5.59 -15.36 -18.33
N LYS A 244 4.69 -16.21 -17.82
CA LYS A 244 3.55 -16.70 -18.59
C LYS A 244 2.66 -15.52 -18.97
N GLU A 245 2.17 -15.53 -20.21
CA GLU A 245 1.24 -14.51 -20.69
C GLU A 245 -0.01 -14.47 -19.79
N THR A 246 -0.39 -13.25 -19.41
CA THR A 246 -1.54 -13.01 -18.54
C THR A 246 -2.82 -13.08 -19.36
N VAL A 247 -3.76 -13.92 -18.94
CA VAL A 247 -5.12 -13.91 -19.48
C VAL A 247 -5.89 -12.78 -18.82
N PHE A 248 -6.30 -11.78 -19.60
CA PHE A 248 -7.09 -10.68 -19.09
C PHE A 248 -8.53 -11.10 -18.84
N THR A 249 -8.97 -11.00 -17.58
CA THR A 249 -10.36 -11.15 -17.18
C THR A 249 -11.07 -9.80 -17.19
N LYS A 250 -12.40 -9.81 -17.24
CA LYS A 250 -13.20 -8.58 -17.18
C LYS A 250 -13.09 -7.95 -15.79
N ALA A 251 -13.02 -6.62 -15.74
CA ALA A 251 -13.02 -5.91 -14.47
C ALA A 251 -14.37 -6.05 -13.75
N PRO A 252 -14.41 -6.08 -12.40
CA PRO A 252 -15.65 -6.20 -11.63
C PRO A 252 -16.69 -5.14 -12.00
N TYR A 253 -16.26 -3.90 -12.25
CA TYR A 253 -17.17 -2.83 -12.71
C TYR A 253 -17.84 -3.13 -14.05
N GLN A 254 -17.11 -3.78 -14.97
CA GLN A 254 -17.63 -4.14 -16.29
C GLN A 254 -18.54 -5.38 -16.21
N GLU A 255 -18.20 -6.34 -15.35
CA GLU A 255 -19.01 -7.55 -15.17
C GLU A 255 -20.35 -7.24 -14.47
N PHE A 256 -20.32 -6.34 -13.48
CA PHE A 256 -21.49 -6.00 -12.67
C PHE A 256 -22.11 -4.65 -13.05
N THR A 257 -21.88 -4.14 -14.26
CA THR A 257 -22.45 -2.84 -14.71
C THR A 257 -23.97 -2.82 -14.61
N ASP A 258 -24.66 -3.87 -15.09
CA ASP A 258 -26.13 -3.95 -15.05
C ASP A 258 -26.69 -3.97 -13.63
N TYR A 259 -25.91 -4.51 -12.69
CA TYR A 259 -26.26 -4.56 -11.27
C TYR A 259 -26.12 -3.17 -10.64
N LEU A 260 -24.98 -2.52 -10.89
CA LEU A 260 -24.69 -1.17 -10.42
C LEU A 260 -25.75 -0.17 -10.92
N MET A 261 -26.11 -0.23 -12.20
CA MET A 261 -27.14 0.67 -12.75
C MET A 261 -28.50 0.56 -12.03
N LYS A 262 -28.87 -0.64 -11.55
CA LYS A 262 -30.16 -0.88 -10.87
C LYS A 262 -30.15 -0.47 -9.40
N ASN A 263 -29.03 -0.65 -8.71
CA ASN A 263 -28.97 -0.51 -7.25
C ASN A 263 -28.27 0.77 -6.80
N HIS A 264 -27.29 1.26 -7.55
CA HIS A 264 -26.46 2.38 -7.14
C HIS A 264 -27.23 3.71 -7.06
N SER A 265 -28.15 3.94 -8.00
CA SER A 265 -29.01 5.13 -8.04
C SER A 265 -30.01 5.22 -6.87
N ARG A 266 -30.37 4.10 -6.24
CA ARG A 266 -31.27 4.06 -5.07
C ARG A 266 -30.54 4.30 -3.75
N THR A 267 -29.33 3.74 -3.61
CA THR A 267 -28.53 3.83 -2.39
C THR A 267 -27.92 5.22 -2.19
N ALA A 268 -27.53 5.91 -3.27
CA ALA A 268 -27.00 7.27 -3.21
C ALA A 268 -28.01 8.28 -2.62
N VAL A 269 -29.30 8.11 -2.93
CA VAL A 269 -30.40 8.95 -2.41
C VAL A 269 -30.61 8.71 -0.90
N GLN A 270 -30.60 7.45 -0.45
CA GLN A 270 -30.81 7.12 0.97
C GLN A 270 -29.64 7.50 1.88
N ARG A 271 -28.38 7.38 1.42
CA ARG A 271 -27.19 7.77 2.22
C ARG A 271 -27.04 9.29 2.37
N GLN A 272 -27.55 10.08 1.42
CA GLN A 272 -27.58 11.54 1.55
C GLN A 272 -28.55 11.98 2.66
N GLU A 273 -29.71 11.34 2.77
CA GLU A 273 -30.70 11.63 3.83
C GLU A 273 -30.18 11.30 5.23
N GLN A 274 -29.40 10.21 5.40
CA GLN A 274 -28.86 9.82 6.71
C GLN A 274 -27.69 10.67 7.20
N LYS A 275 -26.92 11.33 6.32
CA LYS A 275 -25.80 12.21 6.73
C LYS A 275 -26.26 13.63 7.13
N VAL A 276 -27.51 13.97 6.85
CA VAL A 276 -28.10 15.30 7.11
C VAL A 276 -28.73 15.40 8.50
N TYR A 277 -28.82 14.29 9.25
CA TYR A 277 -29.34 14.25 10.62
C TYR A 277 -28.24 14.03 11.67
#